data_AF-A0A5R9AT83-F1
#
_entry.id   AF-A0A5R9AT83-F1
#
_cell.length_a   1.000
_cell.length_b   1.000
_cell.length_c   1.000
_cell.angle_alpha   90.00
_cell.angle_beta   90.00
_cell.angle_gamma   90.00
#
_symmetry.space_group_name_H-M   'P 1'
#
loop_
_entity.id
_entity.type
_entity.pdbx_description
1 polymer ?
#
loop_
_entity_poly.entity_id
_entity_poly.type
_entity_poly.pdbx_seq_one_letter_code
_entity_poly.pdbx_strand_id
1 'polypeptide(L)'
;MKRLYLFIALIAIPFFGTSQTLEELNKPIVSGLDEVTTCNEGLTAVRKGNQWGFIDKTGTLIIDFRDDLLWNKEADTNILGVGGIGCPEFKEGLCIVKALNEEGIARYGFMDITGKIVIEPEFLNVTQFDNGRAVGIFERKSLRGKNPFQLKIYDYAFTEVVVNKKGEMVWPIQERHNIVMSKRLYELPELHAKIVSENLLAVKGKENKWKVVQLELK
;
A
#
# COMPACT_ATOMS: atom_id res chain seq x y z
N MET A 1 24.66 -15.35 83.19
CA MET A 1 23.53 -15.93 82.42
C MET A 1 22.62 -14.79 81.96
N LYS A 2 22.48 -14.60 80.64
CA LYS A 2 21.41 -13.91 79.89
C LYS A 2 22.00 -13.45 78.55
N ARG A 3 22.14 -14.40 77.61
CA ARG A 3 22.50 -14.12 76.21
C ARG A 3 21.22 -13.70 75.48
N LEU A 4 21.25 -12.43 75.04
CA LEU A 4 20.76 -11.88 73.78
C LEU A 4 20.09 -12.89 72.81
N TYR A 5 18.77 -12.88 72.72
CA TYR A 5 18.01 -13.45 71.60
C TYR A 5 16.91 -12.48 71.20
N LEU A 6 17.29 -11.42 70.49
CA LEU A 6 16.32 -10.53 69.88
C LEU A 6 16.92 -9.93 68.61
N PHE A 7 17.30 -10.75 67.62
CA PHE A 7 17.65 -10.28 66.27
C PHE A 7 17.75 -11.45 65.26
N ILE A 8 16.80 -12.39 65.26
CA ILE A 8 16.69 -13.41 64.18
C ILE A 8 15.22 -13.58 63.78
N ALA A 9 14.51 -12.46 63.60
CA ALA A 9 13.19 -12.45 62.94
C ALA A 9 13.19 -11.59 61.67
N LEU A 10 14.36 -11.08 61.26
CA LEU A 10 14.54 -10.23 60.07
C LEU A 10 15.40 -10.89 58.97
N ILE A 11 15.44 -12.23 58.92
CA ILE A 11 16.10 -13.01 57.85
C ILE A 11 15.11 -14.02 57.23
N ALA A 12 13.81 -13.81 57.42
CA ALA A 12 12.75 -14.63 56.83
C ALA A 12 11.76 -13.81 56.01
N ILE A 13 12.20 -12.69 55.43
CA ILE A 13 11.56 -12.23 54.20
C ILE A 13 12.19 -13.12 53.14
N PRO A 14 11.45 -14.07 52.53
CA PRO A 14 12.01 -14.78 51.41
C PRO A 14 12.18 -13.70 50.34
N PHE A 15 13.43 -13.35 50.08
CA PHE A 15 13.83 -12.60 48.91
C PHE A 15 13.59 -13.52 47.70
N PHE A 16 12.34 -13.88 47.43
CA PHE A 16 11.89 -14.31 46.11
C PHE A 16 11.87 -13.04 45.24
N GLY A 17 13.05 -12.45 45.07
CA GLY A 17 13.32 -11.61 43.92
C GLY A 17 13.40 -12.58 42.75
N THR A 18 12.29 -12.79 42.06
CA THR A 18 12.36 -13.34 40.71
C THR A 18 13.15 -12.34 39.89
N SER A 19 14.45 -12.59 39.71
CA SER A 19 15.24 -11.86 38.74
C SER A 19 14.68 -12.23 37.37
N GLN A 20 13.82 -11.38 36.82
CA GLN A 20 13.33 -11.58 35.46
C GLN A 20 14.53 -11.55 34.52
N THR A 21 14.64 -12.54 33.66
CA THR A 21 15.71 -12.58 32.67
C THR A 21 15.44 -11.55 31.57
N LEU A 22 16.49 -11.09 30.89
CA LEU A 22 16.32 -10.22 29.72
C LEU A 22 15.47 -10.88 28.62
N GLU A 23 15.52 -12.21 28.52
CA GLU A 23 14.72 -12.98 27.56
C GLU A 23 13.24 -13.00 27.95
N GLU A 24 12.93 -13.13 29.24
CA GLU A 24 11.55 -13.03 29.74
C GLU A 24 10.98 -11.62 29.58
N LEU A 25 11.79 -10.59 29.83
CA LEU A 25 11.42 -9.18 29.63
C LEU A 25 11.18 -8.84 28.15
N ASN A 26 11.96 -9.44 27.26
CA ASN A 26 11.89 -9.21 25.81
C ASN A 26 11.25 -10.36 25.05
N LYS A 27 10.35 -11.12 25.71
CA LYS A 27 9.64 -12.20 25.06
C LYS A 27 8.87 -11.64 23.87
N PRO A 28 9.18 -12.05 22.62
CA PRO A 28 8.60 -11.43 21.45
C PRO A 28 7.11 -11.78 21.35
N ILE A 29 6.30 -10.77 21.05
CA ILE A 29 4.87 -10.96 20.72
C ILE A 29 4.76 -11.56 19.32
N VAL A 30 5.55 -11.05 18.37
CA VAL A 30 5.69 -11.56 17.01
C VAL A 30 7.18 -11.73 16.72
N SER A 31 7.56 -12.85 16.12
CA SER A 31 8.96 -13.21 15.86
C SER A 31 9.17 -13.70 14.42
N GLY A 32 10.44 -13.76 13.99
CA GLY A 32 10.80 -14.19 12.64
C GLY A 32 10.37 -13.21 11.55
N LEU A 33 10.38 -11.91 11.86
CA LEU A 33 10.13 -10.83 10.92
C LEU A 33 11.44 -10.39 10.28
N ASP A 34 11.42 -10.16 8.97
CA ASP A 34 12.56 -9.63 8.25
C ASP A 34 12.58 -8.09 8.27
N GLU A 35 11.42 -7.47 8.45
CA GLU A 35 11.24 -6.02 8.37
C GLU A 35 10.03 -5.57 9.19
N VAL A 36 10.15 -4.40 9.82
CA VAL A 36 9.10 -3.74 10.60
C VAL A 36 9.17 -2.26 10.26
N THR A 37 8.05 -1.67 9.82
CA THR A 37 8.00 -0.26 9.42
C THR A 37 7.62 0.64 10.60
N THR A 38 7.52 1.95 10.36
CA THR A 38 6.94 2.87 11.34
C THR A 38 5.42 2.71 11.41
N CYS A 39 4.86 2.91 12.60
CA CYS A 39 3.41 2.92 12.77
C CYS A 39 2.79 4.10 12.02
N ASN A 40 1.82 3.81 11.15
CA ASN A 40 0.99 4.81 10.51
C ASN A 40 -0.49 4.45 10.65
N GLU A 41 -1.34 5.43 10.94
CA GLU A 41 -2.78 5.24 11.18
C GLU A 41 -3.12 4.15 12.24
N GLY A 42 -2.19 3.90 13.16
CA GLY A 42 -2.36 2.89 14.21
C GLY A 42 -2.00 1.46 13.82
N LEU A 43 -1.51 1.25 12.59
CA LEU A 43 -1.02 -0.03 12.08
C LEU A 43 0.47 0.05 11.73
N THR A 44 1.16 -1.06 11.85
CA THR A 44 2.58 -1.20 11.48
C THR A 44 2.70 -2.35 10.50
N ALA A 45 3.30 -2.10 9.33
CA ALA A 45 3.54 -3.14 8.36
C ALA A 45 4.73 -3.99 8.80
N VAL A 46 4.59 -5.31 8.71
CA VAL A 46 5.62 -6.28 9.06
C VAL A 46 5.83 -7.25 7.91
N ARG A 47 7.09 -7.56 7.58
CA ARG A 47 7.44 -8.47 6.48
C ARG A 47 8.01 -9.78 7.01
N LYS A 48 7.59 -10.88 6.37
CA LYS A 48 8.15 -12.22 6.56
C LYS A 48 8.33 -12.88 5.20
N GLY A 49 9.56 -13.09 4.77
CA GLY A 49 9.86 -13.52 3.42
C GLY A 49 9.35 -12.51 2.39
N ASN A 50 8.55 -12.98 1.44
CA ASN A 50 7.96 -12.14 0.39
C ASN A 50 6.55 -11.63 0.73
N GLN A 51 6.08 -11.89 1.95
CA GLN A 51 4.73 -11.54 2.38
C GLN A 51 4.77 -10.42 3.42
N TRP A 52 3.74 -9.58 3.39
CA TRP A 52 3.54 -8.51 4.36
C TRP A 52 2.24 -8.73 5.13
N GLY A 53 2.23 -8.32 6.39
CA GLY A 53 1.04 -8.23 7.22
C GLY A 53 1.03 -6.91 7.99
N PHE A 54 -0.02 -6.68 8.77
CA PHE A 54 -0.12 -5.48 9.62
C PHE A 54 -0.42 -5.86 11.06
N ILE A 55 0.36 -5.31 11.98
CA ILE A 55 0.12 -5.40 13.42
C ILE A 55 -0.44 -4.09 13.95
N ASP A 56 -1.24 -4.16 15.02
CA ASP A 56 -1.65 -2.97 15.77
C ASP A 56 -0.58 -2.52 16.78
N LYS A 57 -0.90 -1.49 17.57
CA LYS A 57 -0.02 -0.95 18.62
C LYS A 57 0.28 -1.92 19.77
N THR A 58 -0.49 -3.00 19.91
CA THR A 58 -0.29 -4.04 20.91
C THR A 58 0.59 -5.18 20.39
N GLY A 59 0.91 -5.17 19.09
CA GLY A 59 1.62 -6.26 18.42
C GLY A 59 0.69 -7.37 17.91
N THR A 60 -0.63 -7.18 17.99
CA THR A 60 -1.61 -8.14 17.46
C THR A 60 -1.65 -8.03 15.94
N LEU A 61 -1.54 -9.17 15.24
CA LEU A 61 -1.69 -9.23 13.78
C LEU A 61 -3.16 -8.98 13.40
N ILE A 62 -3.41 -7.85 12.74
CA ILE A 62 -4.74 -7.42 12.27
C ILE A 62 -4.98 -7.88 10.84
N ILE A 63 -3.94 -7.84 10.00
CA ILE A 63 -3.98 -8.35 8.63
C ILE A 63 -2.89 -9.40 8.51
N ASP A 64 -3.31 -10.62 8.18
CA ASP A 64 -2.41 -11.75 7.99
C ASP A 64 -1.42 -11.53 6.84
N PHE A 65 -0.33 -12.29 6.86
CA PHE A 65 0.70 -12.26 5.84
C PHE A 65 0.14 -12.63 4.46
N ARG A 66 0.30 -11.72 3.51
CA ARG A 66 -0.20 -11.83 2.15
C ARG A 66 0.82 -11.29 1.13
N ASP A 67 0.74 -11.77 -0.10
CA ASP A 67 1.71 -11.53 -1.18
C ASP A 67 1.26 -10.49 -2.21
N ASP A 68 0.02 -10.04 -2.11
CA ASP A 68 -0.63 -9.04 -2.96
C ASP A 68 -0.44 -7.60 -2.46
N LEU A 69 0.26 -7.38 -1.34
CA LEU A 69 0.59 -6.02 -0.89
C LEU A 69 1.71 -5.41 -1.73
N LEU A 70 1.56 -4.13 -2.08
CA LEU A 70 2.55 -3.41 -2.85
C LEU A 70 3.78 -3.07 -2.00
N TRP A 71 4.95 -3.49 -2.48
CA TRP A 71 6.24 -3.08 -1.95
C TRP A 71 7.32 -3.19 -3.01
N ASN A 72 8.35 -2.37 -2.91
CA ASN A 72 9.50 -2.39 -3.80
C ASN A 72 10.76 -1.89 -3.06
N LYS A 73 11.77 -2.74 -2.92
CA LYS A 73 13.04 -2.36 -2.27
C LYS A 73 13.78 -1.23 -3.00
N GLU A 74 13.54 -1.08 -4.30
CA GLU A 74 14.16 -0.08 -5.17
C GLU A 74 13.23 1.11 -5.45
N ALA A 75 12.22 1.33 -4.59
CA ALA A 75 11.31 2.45 -4.76
C ALA A 75 12.05 3.80 -4.71
N ASP A 76 11.74 4.68 -5.66
CA ASP A 76 12.24 6.05 -5.70
C ASP A 76 11.11 6.99 -5.31
N THR A 77 11.24 7.64 -4.14
CA THR A 77 10.25 8.59 -3.60
C THR A 77 9.97 9.80 -4.53
N ASN A 78 10.81 10.03 -5.54
CA ASN A 78 10.56 11.06 -6.56
C ASN A 78 9.60 10.60 -7.66
N ILE A 79 9.34 9.30 -7.78
CA ILE A 79 8.42 8.71 -8.75
C ILE A 79 6.99 8.74 -8.18
N LEU A 80 6.04 9.22 -8.98
CA LEU A 80 4.64 9.20 -8.61
C LEU A 80 4.03 7.81 -8.74
N GLY A 81 3.13 7.51 -7.82
CA GLY A 81 2.37 6.27 -7.85
C GLY A 81 3.12 5.09 -7.23
N VAL A 82 2.80 3.89 -7.70
CA VAL A 82 3.29 2.64 -7.12
C VAL A 82 4.80 2.49 -7.17
N GLY A 83 5.47 3.16 -8.12
CA GLY A 83 6.94 3.16 -8.25
C GLY A 83 7.67 3.84 -7.09
N GLY A 84 7.00 4.75 -6.38
CA GLY A 84 7.56 5.45 -5.21
C GLY A 84 7.27 4.80 -3.86
N ILE A 85 6.63 3.63 -3.85
CA ILE A 85 6.17 2.98 -2.61
C ILE A 85 7.13 1.84 -2.23
N GLY A 86 7.91 2.07 -1.19
CA GLY A 86 8.89 1.11 -0.70
C GLY A 86 8.30 -0.06 0.09
N CYS A 87 7.29 0.23 0.90
CA CYS A 87 6.62 -0.72 1.78
C CYS A 87 5.11 -0.43 1.84
N PRO A 88 4.29 -1.42 2.24
CA PRO A 88 2.86 -1.24 2.38
C PRO A 88 2.54 -0.24 3.49
N GLU A 89 1.66 0.69 3.20
CA GLU A 89 1.23 1.73 4.15
C GLU A 89 -0.25 2.04 3.91
N PHE A 90 -0.98 2.29 5.00
CA PHE A 90 -2.33 2.84 4.93
C PHE A 90 -2.26 4.36 4.74
N LYS A 91 -3.04 4.91 3.82
CA LYS A 91 -3.35 6.33 3.72
C LYS A 91 -4.84 6.52 3.68
N GLU A 92 -5.33 7.29 4.64
CA GLU A 92 -6.73 7.56 4.90
C GLU A 92 -7.62 6.30 4.98
N GLY A 93 -7.11 5.26 5.63
CA GLY A 93 -7.77 3.97 5.82
C GLY A 93 -7.68 3.01 4.64
N LEU A 94 -6.91 3.34 3.59
CA LEU A 94 -6.74 2.49 2.39
C LEU A 94 -5.27 2.13 2.14
N CYS A 95 -5.02 0.89 1.75
CA CYS A 95 -3.70 0.39 1.38
C CYS A 95 -3.74 -0.21 -0.03
N ILE A 96 -2.68 -0.01 -0.81
CA ILE A 96 -2.62 -0.51 -2.20
C ILE A 96 -2.40 -2.03 -2.22
N VAL A 97 -3.22 -2.70 -3.00
CA VAL A 97 -3.10 -4.13 -3.33
C VAL A 97 -2.80 -4.30 -4.82
N LYS A 98 -2.17 -5.40 -5.18
CA LYS A 98 -1.71 -5.75 -6.52
C LYS A 98 -2.28 -7.11 -6.92
N ALA A 99 -2.85 -7.19 -8.12
CA ALA A 99 -3.17 -8.46 -8.77
C ALA A 99 -2.58 -8.50 -10.18
N LEU A 100 -2.41 -9.69 -10.75
CA LEU A 100 -2.05 -9.85 -12.16
C LEU A 100 -3.33 -10.09 -12.97
N ASN A 101 -3.47 -9.40 -14.10
CA ASN A 101 -4.52 -9.71 -15.05
C ASN A 101 -4.20 -11.02 -15.83
N GLU A 102 -5.11 -11.45 -16.70
CA GLU A 102 -4.96 -12.65 -17.53
C GLU A 102 -3.69 -12.63 -18.41
N GLU A 103 -3.19 -11.44 -18.75
CA GLU A 103 -2.00 -11.22 -19.57
C GLU A 103 -0.71 -11.17 -18.71
N GLY A 104 -0.82 -11.33 -17.39
CA GLY A 104 0.29 -11.29 -16.44
C GLY A 104 0.84 -9.89 -16.17
N ILE A 105 0.04 -8.85 -16.44
CA ILE A 105 0.35 -7.44 -16.19
C ILE A 105 -0.27 -7.04 -14.85
N ALA A 106 0.52 -6.35 -14.02
CA ALA A 106 0.08 -5.90 -12.71
C ALA A 106 -1.05 -4.86 -12.82
N ARG A 107 -2.04 -5.01 -11.95
CA ARG A 107 -3.10 -4.05 -11.67
C ARG A 107 -3.11 -3.72 -10.20
N TYR A 108 -3.51 -2.50 -9.90
CA TYR A 108 -3.52 -1.96 -8.56
C TYR A 108 -4.93 -1.54 -8.16
N GLY A 109 -5.26 -1.83 -6.92
CA GLY A 109 -6.52 -1.50 -6.26
C GLY A 109 -6.24 -1.13 -4.81
N PHE A 110 -7.27 -1.13 -3.98
CA PHE A 110 -7.16 -0.74 -2.58
C PHE A 110 -7.95 -1.67 -1.66
N MET A 111 -7.38 -1.96 -0.51
CA MET A 111 -8.05 -2.63 0.60
C MET A 111 -8.23 -1.68 1.79
N ASP A 112 -9.23 -1.97 2.62
CA ASP A 112 -9.43 -1.28 3.89
C ASP A 112 -8.58 -1.88 5.02
N ILE A 113 -8.66 -1.28 6.22
CA ILE A 113 -7.93 -1.72 7.42
C ILE A 113 -8.32 -3.12 7.93
N THR A 114 -9.40 -3.70 7.42
CA THR A 114 -9.81 -5.07 7.73
C THR A 114 -9.15 -6.08 6.78
N GLY A 115 -8.42 -5.60 5.77
CA GLY A 115 -7.81 -6.41 4.72
C GLY A 115 -8.78 -6.75 3.57
N LYS A 116 -9.98 -6.16 3.56
CA LYS A 116 -10.97 -6.37 2.50
C LYS A 116 -10.69 -5.44 1.33
N ILE A 117 -10.67 -5.99 0.11
CA ILE A 117 -10.59 -5.19 -1.11
C ILE A 117 -11.87 -4.34 -1.24
N VAL A 118 -11.70 -3.03 -1.35
CA VAL A 118 -12.79 -2.05 -1.51
C VAL A 118 -12.75 -1.36 -2.86
N ILE A 119 -11.58 -1.34 -3.52
CA ILE A 119 -11.41 -0.92 -4.90
C ILE A 119 -10.66 -2.05 -5.60
N GLU A 120 -11.31 -2.68 -6.57
CA GLU A 120 -10.73 -3.82 -7.29
C GLU A 120 -9.43 -3.43 -8.02
N PRO A 121 -8.45 -4.34 -8.14
CA PRO A 121 -7.24 -4.07 -8.91
C PRO A 121 -7.52 -3.93 -10.40
N GLU A 122 -7.78 -2.71 -10.87
CA GLU A 122 -8.10 -2.42 -12.27
C GLU A 122 -7.16 -1.38 -12.92
N PHE A 123 -6.41 -0.62 -12.11
CA PHE A 123 -5.54 0.45 -12.58
C PHE A 123 -4.14 -0.05 -12.91
N LEU A 124 -3.52 0.50 -13.96
CA LEU A 124 -2.14 0.17 -14.35
C LEU A 124 -1.09 0.81 -13.43
N ASN A 125 -1.43 1.93 -12.81
CA ASN A 125 -0.64 2.65 -11.81
C ASN A 125 -1.60 3.52 -11.00
N VAL A 126 -1.31 3.74 -9.70
CA VAL A 126 -2.11 4.55 -8.78
C VAL A 126 -1.22 5.28 -7.78
N THR A 127 -1.61 6.49 -7.36
CA THR A 127 -1.09 7.12 -6.14
C THR A 127 -1.72 6.53 -4.89
N GLN A 128 -1.10 6.78 -3.73
CA GLN A 128 -1.84 6.68 -2.47
C GLN A 128 -2.99 7.70 -2.43
N PHE A 129 -3.95 7.46 -1.52
CA PHE A 129 -5.02 8.40 -1.25
C PHE A 129 -4.49 9.65 -0.53
N ASP A 130 -4.93 10.81 -0.99
CA ASP A 130 -4.70 12.12 -0.38
C ASP A 130 -5.91 13.01 -0.66
N ASN A 131 -6.40 13.71 0.37
CA ASN A 131 -7.63 14.50 0.33
C ASN A 131 -8.84 13.70 -0.22
N GLY A 132 -8.99 12.44 0.20
CA GLY A 132 -10.11 11.59 -0.20
C GLY A 132 -10.03 11.03 -1.62
N ARG A 133 -8.94 11.25 -2.35
CA ARG A 133 -8.80 10.89 -3.76
C ARG A 133 -7.44 10.29 -4.08
N ALA A 134 -7.38 9.52 -5.16
CA ALA A 134 -6.14 9.07 -5.77
C ALA A 134 -6.14 9.38 -7.27
N VAL A 135 -4.97 9.40 -7.89
CA VAL A 135 -4.83 9.43 -9.34
C VAL A 135 -4.45 8.04 -9.82
N GLY A 136 -5.11 7.55 -10.87
CA GLY A 136 -4.82 6.25 -11.47
C GLY A 136 -4.81 6.29 -12.99
N ILE A 137 -4.15 5.31 -13.62
CA ILE A 137 -4.25 5.07 -15.07
C ILE A 137 -5.23 3.92 -15.29
N PHE A 138 -6.39 4.25 -15.85
CA PHE A 138 -7.41 3.29 -16.21
C PHE A 138 -7.24 2.86 -17.68
N GLU A 139 -7.40 1.57 -17.93
CA GLU A 139 -7.43 1.01 -19.28
C GLU A 139 -8.86 0.61 -19.65
N ARG A 140 -9.35 1.14 -20.76
CA ARG A 140 -10.55 0.67 -21.44
C ARG A 140 -10.17 -0.23 -22.61
N LYS A 141 -10.47 -1.52 -22.49
CA LYS A 141 -10.36 -2.52 -23.55
C LYS A 141 -11.71 -2.67 -24.26
N SER A 142 -11.74 -2.48 -25.57
CA SER A 142 -12.97 -2.59 -26.38
C SER A 142 -12.76 -3.53 -27.56
N LEU A 143 -13.71 -4.42 -27.84
CA LEU A 143 -13.63 -5.32 -28.99
C LEU A 143 -13.89 -4.52 -30.26
N ARG A 144 -12.87 -4.34 -31.10
CA ARG A 144 -12.99 -3.69 -32.40
C ARG A 144 -13.66 -4.61 -33.43
N GLY A 145 -13.37 -5.90 -33.37
CA GLY A 145 -13.92 -6.89 -34.29
C GLY A 145 -13.09 -8.16 -34.37
N LYS A 146 -13.19 -8.87 -35.50
CA LYS A 146 -12.34 -10.03 -35.81
C LYS A 146 -11.60 -9.81 -37.12
N ASN A 147 -10.38 -10.30 -37.22
CA ASN A 147 -9.66 -10.34 -38.50
C ASN A 147 -10.17 -11.50 -39.40
N PRO A 148 -9.71 -11.61 -40.66
CA PRO A 148 -10.12 -12.71 -41.55
C PRO A 148 -9.84 -14.11 -41.00
N PHE A 149 -8.89 -14.25 -40.06
CA PHE A 149 -8.58 -15.50 -39.36
C PHE A 149 -9.42 -15.73 -38.09
N GLN A 150 -10.52 -14.96 -37.91
CA GLN A 150 -11.42 -15.02 -36.74
C GLN A 150 -10.78 -14.64 -35.40
N LEU A 151 -9.57 -14.05 -35.40
CA LEU A 151 -8.91 -13.56 -34.19
C LEU A 151 -9.53 -12.23 -33.76
N LYS A 152 -9.89 -12.11 -32.48
CA LYS A 152 -10.45 -10.89 -31.89
C LYS A 152 -9.40 -9.77 -31.87
N ILE A 153 -9.73 -8.61 -32.42
CA ILE A 153 -8.94 -7.38 -32.38
C ILE A 153 -9.55 -6.47 -31.31
N TYR A 154 -8.73 -5.99 -30.38
CA TYR A 154 -9.13 -5.06 -29.34
C TYR A 154 -8.51 -3.69 -29.56
N ASP A 155 -9.27 -2.64 -29.31
CA ASP A 155 -8.77 -1.28 -29.16
C ASP A 155 -8.60 -0.97 -27.67
N TYR A 156 -7.46 -0.36 -27.35
CA TYR A 156 -7.08 0.02 -25.99
C TYR A 156 -7.04 1.53 -25.90
N ALA A 157 -7.74 2.08 -24.90
CA ALA A 157 -7.67 3.49 -24.55
C ALA A 157 -7.25 3.62 -23.09
N PHE A 158 -6.26 4.47 -22.84
CA PHE A 158 -5.73 4.69 -21.50
C PHE A 158 -6.04 6.11 -21.06
N THR A 159 -6.46 6.27 -19.82
CA THR A 159 -6.83 7.59 -19.29
C THR A 159 -6.32 7.72 -17.87
N GLU A 160 -5.60 8.80 -17.60
CA GLU A 160 -5.35 9.22 -16.21
C GLU A 160 -6.64 9.79 -15.65
N VAL A 161 -7.06 9.30 -14.49
CA VAL A 161 -8.33 9.63 -13.84
C VAL A 161 -8.10 9.93 -12.36
N VAL A 162 -8.98 10.74 -11.80
CA VAL A 162 -9.13 10.86 -10.35
C VAL A 162 -10.17 9.83 -9.89
N VAL A 163 -9.83 9.06 -8.88
CA VAL A 163 -10.68 8.04 -8.27
C VAL A 163 -10.98 8.40 -6.81
N ASN A 164 -12.23 8.19 -6.38
CA ASN A 164 -12.63 8.39 -4.98
C ASN A 164 -12.50 7.10 -4.16
N LYS A 165 -12.77 7.17 -2.84
CA LYS A 165 -12.67 6.00 -1.94
C LYS A 165 -13.64 4.85 -2.23
N LYS A 166 -14.66 5.07 -3.07
CA LYS A 166 -15.59 4.04 -3.52
C LYS A 166 -15.13 3.34 -4.82
N GLY A 167 -14.01 3.77 -5.39
CA GLY A 167 -13.54 3.29 -6.70
C GLY A 167 -14.19 4.00 -7.89
N GLU A 168 -14.99 5.04 -7.66
CA GLU A 168 -15.63 5.77 -8.76
C GLU A 168 -14.60 6.71 -9.42
N MET A 169 -14.47 6.61 -10.75
CA MET A 169 -13.67 7.53 -11.56
C MET A 169 -14.41 8.87 -11.71
N VAL A 170 -14.16 9.80 -10.80
CA VAL A 170 -14.91 11.06 -10.69
C VAL A 170 -14.44 12.15 -11.65
N TRP A 171 -13.23 12.04 -12.21
CA TRP A 171 -12.70 13.05 -13.13
C TRP A 171 -11.69 12.49 -14.13
N PRO A 172 -11.89 12.65 -15.45
CA PRO A 172 -10.85 12.35 -16.44
C PRO A 172 -9.82 13.48 -16.50
N ILE A 173 -8.53 13.14 -16.44
CA ILE A 173 -7.43 14.10 -16.43
C ILE A 173 -6.88 14.28 -17.85
N GLN A 174 -6.41 13.19 -18.45
CA GLN A 174 -5.86 13.19 -19.81
C GLN A 174 -5.78 11.79 -20.40
N GLU A 175 -5.89 11.69 -21.72
CA GLU A 175 -5.62 10.46 -22.43
C GLU A 175 -4.12 10.14 -22.43
N ARG A 176 -3.82 8.85 -22.35
CA ARG A 176 -2.47 8.31 -22.38
C ARG A 176 -2.28 7.48 -23.65
N HIS A 177 -1.09 7.61 -24.23
CA HIS A 177 -0.69 6.89 -25.42
C HIS A 177 0.64 6.19 -25.17
N ASN A 178 1.06 5.34 -26.11
CA ASN A 178 2.34 4.62 -26.08
C ASN A 178 2.51 3.68 -24.87
N ILE A 179 1.40 3.16 -24.33
CA ILE A 179 1.42 2.12 -23.30
C ILE A 179 1.31 0.76 -24.01
N VAL A 180 2.32 -0.09 -23.81
CA VAL A 180 2.42 -1.39 -24.47
C VAL A 180 1.89 -2.48 -23.55
N MET A 181 0.76 -3.10 -23.91
CA MET A 181 0.10 -4.16 -23.12
C MET A 181 0.61 -5.57 -23.45
N SER A 182 1.87 -5.69 -23.87
CA SER A 182 2.52 -6.98 -24.06
C SER A 182 3.42 -7.25 -22.86
N LYS A 183 3.19 -8.34 -22.12
CA LYS A 183 3.96 -8.71 -20.92
C LYS A 183 5.47 -8.59 -21.09
N ARG A 184 6.01 -8.94 -22.26
CA ARG A 184 7.46 -8.91 -22.54
C ARG A 184 8.03 -7.49 -22.64
N LEU A 185 7.21 -6.54 -23.08
CA LEU A 185 7.60 -5.15 -23.36
C LEU A 185 6.87 -4.16 -22.43
N TYR A 186 6.15 -4.67 -21.43
CA TYR A 186 5.37 -3.84 -20.53
C TYR A 186 6.31 -3.12 -19.58
N GLU A 187 6.17 -1.80 -19.54
CA GLU A 187 6.79 -0.93 -18.56
C GLU A 187 5.68 -0.25 -17.77
N LEU A 188 5.91 -0.04 -16.47
CA LEU A 188 4.94 0.65 -15.60
C LEU A 188 4.73 2.08 -16.14
N PRO A 189 3.51 2.45 -16.57
CA PRO A 189 3.29 3.78 -17.10
C PRO A 189 3.37 4.83 -15.99
N GLU A 190 4.18 5.87 -16.22
CA GLU A 190 4.33 6.99 -15.28
C GLU A 190 3.04 7.81 -15.14
N LEU A 191 2.74 8.21 -13.90
CA LEU A 191 1.69 9.17 -13.61
C LEU A 191 2.18 10.60 -13.85
N HIS A 192 1.38 11.36 -14.58
CA HIS A 192 1.64 12.78 -14.84
C HIS A 192 0.69 13.68 -14.07
N ALA A 193 -0.06 13.17 -13.10
CA ALA A 193 -0.89 14.00 -12.25
C ALA A 193 -0.83 13.58 -10.79
N LYS A 194 -1.03 14.54 -9.91
CA LYS A 194 -1.10 14.33 -8.46
C LYS A 194 -2.06 15.31 -7.81
N ILE A 195 -2.71 14.86 -6.75
CA ILE A 195 -3.52 15.73 -5.88
C ILE A 195 -2.60 16.74 -5.20
N VAL A 196 -3.03 18.00 -5.14
CA VAL A 196 -2.32 19.09 -4.45
C VAL A 196 -3.10 19.53 -3.21
N SER A 197 -4.43 19.57 -3.33
CA SER A 197 -5.36 19.82 -2.22
C SER A 197 -6.75 19.32 -2.64
N GLU A 198 -7.74 19.46 -1.76
CA GLU A 198 -9.13 19.03 -1.99
C GLU A 198 -9.68 19.35 -3.38
N ASN A 199 -9.40 20.54 -3.94
CA ASN A 199 -9.93 20.95 -5.25
C ASN A 199 -8.85 21.31 -6.29
N LEU A 200 -7.58 20.99 -6.03
CA LEU A 200 -6.48 21.31 -6.95
C LEU A 200 -5.71 20.05 -7.34
N LEU A 201 -5.47 19.94 -8.65
CA LEU A 201 -4.70 18.88 -9.27
C LEU A 201 -3.49 19.47 -10.00
N ALA A 202 -2.29 18.96 -9.74
CA ALA A 202 -1.13 19.24 -10.57
C ALA A 202 -1.11 18.23 -11.71
N VAL A 203 -1.03 18.72 -12.95
CA VAL A 203 -1.01 17.90 -14.18
C VAL A 203 0.20 18.30 -15.02
N LYS A 204 0.99 17.31 -15.45
CA LYS A 204 2.15 17.46 -16.31
C LYS A 204 1.70 17.27 -17.76
N GLY A 205 1.83 18.35 -18.54
CA GLY A 205 1.46 18.34 -19.95
C GLY A 205 2.52 17.71 -20.86
N LYS A 206 2.27 17.73 -22.18
CA LYS A 206 3.16 17.17 -23.21
C LYS A 206 4.56 17.80 -23.23
N GLU A 207 4.69 19.07 -22.83
CA GLU A 207 5.99 19.77 -22.73
C GLU A 207 6.77 19.44 -21.45
N ASN A 208 6.35 18.41 -20.68
CA ASN A 208 6.95 18.04 -19.40
C ASN A 208 6.87 19.14 -18.32
N LYS A 209 5.97 20.14 -18.50
CA LYS A 209 5.71 21.23 -17.55
C LYS A 209 4.45 20.95 -16.75
N TRP A 210 4.49 21.35 -15.48
CA TRP A 210 3.33 21.28 -14.58
C TRP A 210 2.39 22.46 -14.79
N LYS A 211 1.09 22.17 -14.78
CA LYS A 211 0.01 23.14 -14.60
C LYS A 211 -0.85 22.71 -13.42
N VAL A 212 -1.50 23.67 -12.77
CA VAL A 212 -2.49 23.39 -11.72
C VAL A 212 -3.88 23.58 -12.31
N VAL A 213 -4.76 22.62 -12.06
CA VAL A 213 -6.12 22.56 -12.57
C VAL A 213 -7.07 22.46 -11.38
N GLN A 214 -8.17 23.21 -11.41
CA GLN A 214 -9.23 23.11 -10.43
C GLN A 214 -10.17 21.94 -10.77
N LEU A 215 -10.51 21.14 -9.77
CA LEU A 215 -11.46 20.03 -9.92
C LEU A 215 -12.88 20.55 -9.69
N GLU A 216 -13.68 20.58 -10.75
CA GLU A 216 -15.10 20.93 -10.69
C GLU A 216 -15.94 19.65 -10.55
N LEU A 217 -15.85 19.01 -9.38
CA LEU A 217 -16.71 17.88 -9.07
C LEU A 217 -18.10 18.38 -8.70
N LYS A 218 -19.12 17.96 -9.44
CA LYS A 218 -20.53 18.23 -9.14
C LYS A 218 -21.10 17.21 -8.18
#